data_AF-A0A1I2JR27-F1
#
_entry.id   AF-A0A1I2JR27-F1
#
_cell.length_a   1.000
_cell.length_b   1.000
_cell.length_c   1.000
_cell.angle_alpha   90.00
_cell.angle_beta   90.00
_cell.angle_gamma   90.00
#
_symmetry.space_group_name_H-M   'P 1'
#
loop_
_entity.id
_entity.type
_entity.pdbx_description
1 polymer ?
#
loop_
_entity_poly.entity_id
_entity_poly.type
_entity_poly.pdbx_seq_one_letter_code
_entity_poly.pdbx_strand_id
1 'polypeptide(L)'
;MLEKKFFTSLSLFTAGLSLVVMLLQLAIANLIFPHTWFLLAYFFAITLLSHFIMLKATKSKEPIDTYNATMGSTALRLFLGLVIVITYIYVFKKHTFNFAITFFVLYALFTTFEIRSLLKKIKKEG
;
A
#
# COMPACT_ATOMS: atom_id res chain seq x y z
N MET A 1 5.08 20.50 -7.75
CA MET A 1 5.96 20.26 -6.57
C MET A 1 5.43 19.19 -5.61
N LEU A 2 4.11 19.06 -5.39
CA LEU A 2 3.52 18.04 -4.50
C LEU A 2 3.77 16.60 -4.97
N GLU A 3 3.70 16.34 -6.28
CA GLU A 3 3.89 14.99 -6.86
C GLU A 3 5.30 14.44 -6.66
N LYS A 4 6.35 15.26 -6.87
CA LYS A 4 7.74 14.84 -6.63
C LYS A 4 7.98 14.49 -5.16
N LYS A 5 7.44 15.29 -4.22
CA LYS A 5 7.57 15.01 -2.77
C LYS A 5 6.85 13.73 -2.35
N PHE A 6 5.68 13.46 -2.91
CA PHE A 6 4.95 12.22 -2.64
C PHE A 6 5.68 11.00 -3.19
N PHE A 7 6.15 11.06 -4.45
CA PHE A 7 6.90 9.97 -5.06
C PHE A 7 8.19 9.67 -4.31
N THR A 8 8.96 10.70 -3.92
CA THR A 8 10.17 10.53 -3.11
C THR A 8 9.87 9.99 -1.71
N SER A 9 8.77 10.41 -1.08
CA SER A 9 8.37 9.89 0.23
C SER A 9 7.90 8.44 0.15
N LEU A 10 7.18 8.07 -0.91
CA LEU A 10 6.72 6.70 -1.14
C LEU A 10 7.89 5.77 -1.45
N SER A 11 8.85 6.21 -2.26
CA SER A 11 10.03 5.42 -2.59
C SER A 11 10.94 5.25 -1.38
N LEU A 12 11.17 6.29 -0.57
CA LEU A 12 11.90 6.18 0.70
C LEU A 12 11.21 5.24 1.69
N PHE A 13 9.89 5.34 1.83
CA PHE A 13 9.13 4.45 2.71
C PHE A 13 9.22 2.99 2.25
N THR A 14 9.07 2.75 0.95
CA THR A 14 9.15 1.41 0.36
C THR A 14 10.57 0.85 0.46
N ALA A 15 11.61 1.67 0.25
CA ALA A 15 13.01 1.29 0.39
C ALA A 15 13.39 0.97 1.85
N GLY A 16 12.87 1.75 2.81
CA GLY A 16 13.02 1.44 4.23
C GLY A 16 12.35 0.12 4.60
N LEU A 17 11.13 -0.11 4.10
CA LEU A 17 10.41 -1.38 4.28
C LEU A 17 11.14 -2.56 3.65
N SER A 18 11.70 -2.41 2.46
CA SER A 18 12.47 -3.48 1.81
C SER A 18 13.72 -3.83 2.61
N LEU A 19 14.42 -2.83 3.18
CA LEU A 19 15.56 -3.07 4.06
C LEU A 19 15.15 -3.83 5.34
N VAL A 20 14.03 -3.44 5.97
CA VAL A 20 13.51 -4.14 7.15
C VAL A 20 13.13 -5.58 6.83
N VAL A 21 12.44 -5.82 5.71
CA VAL A 21 12.09 -7.17 5.25
C VAL A 21 13.35 -8.00 4.98
N MET A 22 14.37 -7.40 4.36
CA MET A 22 15.64 -8.06 4.07
C MET A 22 16.40 -8.42 5.36
N LEU A 23 16.48 -7.52 6.34
CA LEU A 23 17.10 -7.79 7.64
C LEU A 23 16.35 -8.88 8.41
N LEU A 24 15.02 -8.86 8.39
CA LEU A 24 14.20 -9.90 9.03
C LEU A 24 14.30 -11.25 8.33
N GLN A 25 14.47 -11.29 7.00
CA GLN A 25 14.73 -12.54 6.27
C GLN A 25 16.07 -13.16 6.66
N LEU A 26 17.11 -12.33 6.88
CA LEU A 26 18.42 -12.79 7.35
C LEU A 26 18.38 -13.26 8.81
N ALA A 27 17.61 -12.60 9.67
CA ALA A 27 17.51 -12.94 11.09
C ALA A 27 16.57 -14.13 11.37
N ILE A 28 15.46 -14.24 10.64
CA ILE A 28 14.38 -15.20 10.91
C ILE A 28 13.83 -15.78 9.59
N ALA A 29 14.62 -16.63 8.94
CA ALA A 29 14.37 -17.18 7.59
C ALA A 29 13.01 -17.91 7.42
N ASN A 30 12.40 -18.41 8.50
CA ASN A 30 11.14 -19.16 8.44
C ASN A 30 9.88 -18.35 8.79
N LEU A 31 10.01 -17.10 9.25
CA LEU A 31 8.87 -16.28 9.66
C LEU A 31 8.30 -15.47 8.49
N ILE A 32 9.17 -15.04 7.57
CA ILE A 32 8.78 -14.21 6.44
C ILE A 32 8.47 -15.06 5.22
N PHE A 33 7.37 -14.74 4.56
CA PHE A 33 6.99 -15.42 3.32
C PHE A 33 8.07 -15.20 2.23
N PRO A 34 8.61 -16.26 1.58
CA PRO A 34 9.72 -16.12 0.63
C PRO A 34 9.44 -15.15 -0.53
N HIS A 35 8.17 -15.01 -0.93
CA HIS A 35 7.77 -14.13 -2.03
C HIS A 35 7.25 -12.76 -1.54
N THR A 36 7.70 -12.28 -0.38
CA THR A 36 7.35 -10.93 0.15
C THR A 36 7.66 -9.80 -0.84
N TRP A 37 8.64 -9.99 -1.73
CA TRP A 37 8.97 -9.05 -2.80
C TRP A 37 7.78 -8.78 -3.75
N PHE A 38 6.98 -9.80 -4.07
CA PHE A 38 5.77 -9.63 -4.87
C PHE A 38 4.70 -8.84 -4.13
N LEU A 39 4.55 -9.06 -2.82
CA LEU A 39 3.64 -8.27 -1.98
C LEU A 39 4.07 -6.81 -1.90
N LEU A 40 5.36 -6.53 -1.74
CA LEU A 40 5.90 -5.17 -1.76
C LEU A 40 5.63 -4.47 -3.09
N ALA A 41 5.89 -5.15 -4.22
CA ALA A 41 5.60 -4.61 -5.54
C ALA A 41 4.11 -4.32 -5.74
N TYR A 42 3.24 -5.22 -5.29
CA TYR A 42 1.79 -5.02 -5.29
C TYR A 42 1.37 -3.81 -4.47
N PHE A 43 1.83 -3.70 -3.22
CA PHE A 43 1.48 -2.58 -2.35
C PHE A 43 2.03 -1.24 -2.87
N PHE A 44 3.20 -1.24 -3.48
CA PHE A 44 3.74 -0.07 -4.15
C PHE A 44 2.87 0.34 -5.35
N ALA A 45 2.53 -0.60 -6.23
CA ALA A 45 1.72 -0.35 -7.43
C ALA A 45 0.31 0.16 -7.07
N ILE A 46 -0.36 -0.45 -6.09
CA ILE A 46 -1.70 -0.03 -5.70
C ILE A 46 -1.68 1.35 -5.03
N THR A 47 -0.66 1.66 -4.23
CA THR A 47 -0.51 3.00 -3.62
C THR A 47 -0.25 4.07 -4.68
N LEU A 48 0.54 3.74 -5.71
CA LEU A 48 0.76 4.61 -6.85
C LEU A 48 -0.54 4.86 -7.63
N LEU A 49 -1.33 3.80 -7.87
CA LEU A 49 -2.60 3.90 -8.55
C LEU A 49 -3.61 4.75 -7.77
N SER A 50 -3.73 4.54 -6.45
CA SER A 50 -4.56 5.37 -5.58
C SER A 50 -4.17 6.84 -5.66
N HIS A 51 -2.86 7.14 -5.68
CA HIS A 51 -2.37 8.50 -5.84
C HIS A 51 -2.79 9.13 -7.18
N PHE A 52 -2.70 8.37 -8.28
CA PHE A 52 -3.15 8.85 -9.59
C PHE A 52 -4.66 9.11 -9.64
N ILE A 53 -5.47 8.24 -9.04
CA ILE A 53 -6.93 8.42 -8.93
C ILE A 53 -7.24 9.69 -8.15
N MET A 54 -6.56 9.88 -7.02
CA MET A 54 -6.71 11.05 -6.16
C MET A 54 -6.27 12.34 -6.85
N LEU A 55 -5.17 12.34 -7.61
CA LEU A 55 -4.73 13.50 -8.40
C LEU A 55 -5.74 13.90 -9.47
N LYS A 56 -6.36 12.93 -10.16
CA LYS A 56 -7.45 13.21 -11.10
C LYS A 56 -8.64 13.83 -10.39
N ALA A 57 -9.01 13.31 -9.21
CA ALA A 57 -10.12 13.84 -8.43
C ALA A 57 -9.87 15.26 -7.91
N THR A 58 -8.62 15.62 -7.56
CA THR A 58 -8.30 16.98 -7.09
C THR A 58 -8.33 18.04 -8.22
N LYS A 59 -8.41 17.64 -9.50
CA LYS A 59 -8.60 18.59 -10.61
C LYS A 59 -10.03 19.11 -10.69
N SER A 60 -11.00 18.32 -10.27
CA SER A 60 -12.34 18.78 -9.97
C SER A 60 -12.25 19.52 -8.65
N LYS A 61 -12.50 20.85 -8.62
CA LYS A 61 -12.35 21.69 -7.41
C LYS A 61 -13.33 21.34 -6.26
N GLU A 62 -14.08 20.27 -6.41
CA GLU A 62 -15.13 19.81 -5.52
C GLU A 62 -14.54 18.89 -4.43
N PRO A 63 -14.70 19.22 -3.12
CA PRO A 63 -14.24 18.37 -2.03
C PRO A 63 -14.86 16.97 -2.05
N ILE A 64 -16.10 16.85 -2.54
CA ILE A 64 -16.86 15.61 -2.59
C ILE A 64 -16.24 14.58 -3.55
N ASP A 65 -15.66 15.05 -4.66
CA ASP A 65 -14.98 14.20 -5.65
C ASP A 65 -13.69 13.60 -5.07
N THR A 66 -12.97 14.37 -4.25
CA THR A 66 -11.75 13.90 -3.59
C THR A 66 -12.07 12.85 -2.51
N TYR A 67 -13.16 13.02 -1.77
CA TYR A 67 -13.64 12.03 -0.79
C TYR A 67 -14.07 10.73 -1.48
N ASN A 68 -14.90 10.82 -2.52
CA ASN A 68 -15.38 9.66 -3.28
C ASN A 68 -14.23 8.88 -3.94
N ALA A 69 -13.25 9.58 -4.52
CA ALA A 69 -12.07 8.97 -5.10
C ALA A 69 -11.20 8.25 -4.06
N THR A 70 -11.07 8.81 -2.86
CA THR A 70 -10.32 8.20 -1.75
C THR A 70 -11.02 6.93 -1.26
N MET A 71 -12.33 6.98 -1.02
CA MET A 71 -13.11 5.81 -0.63
C MET A 71 -13.08 4.72 -1.71
N GLY A 72 -13.25 5.10 -2.98
CA GLY A 72 -13.18 4.18 -4.11
C GLY A 72 -11.82 3.50 -4.25
N SER A 73 -10.72 4.25 -4.09
CA SER A 73 -9.37 3.67 -4.12
C SER A 73 -9.12 2.71 -2.94
N THR A 74 -9.65 3.01 -1.76
CA THR A 74 -9.56 2.14 -0.58
C THR A 74 -10.36 0.86 -0.78
N ALA A 75 -11.56 0.94 -1.34
CA ALA A 75 -12.40 -0.21 -1.66
C ALA A 75 -11.74 -1.10 -2.72
N LEU A 76 -11.19 -0.50 -3.79
CA LEU A 76 -10.46 -1.22 -4.83
C LEU A 76 -9.25 -1.95 -4.25
N ARG A 77 -8.51 -1.31 -3.34
CA ARG A 77 -7.36 -1.90 -2.65
C ARG A 77 -7.77 -3.10 -1.79
N LEU A 78 -8.86 -2.99 -1.03
CA LEU A 78 -9.41 -4.10 -0.25
C LEU A 78 -9.85 -5.26 -1.14
N PHE A 79 -10.54 -4.98 -2.23
CA PHE A 79 -11.02 -6.00 -3.16
C PHE A 79 -9.86 -6.72 -3.85
N LEU A 80 -8.89 -5.98 -4.39
CA LEU A 80 -7.68 -6.58 -4.99
C LEU A 80 -6.85 -7.34 -3.95
N GLY A 81 -6.79 -6.86 -2.72
CA GLY A 81 -6.15 -7.55 -1.61
C GLY A 81 -6.79 -8.91 -1.33
N LEU A 82 -8.13 -8.95 -1.29
CA LEU A 82 -8.91 -10.18 -1.16
C LEU A 82 -8.63 -11.17 -2.28
N VAL A 83 -8.62 -10.72 -3.54
CA VAL A 83 -8.30 -11.56 -4.70
C VAL A 83 -6.91 -12.18 -4.54
N ILE A 84 -5.89 -11.39 -4.18
CA ILE A 84 -4.53 -11.89 -3.96
C ILE A 84 -4.46 -12.91 -2.84
N VAL A 85 -5.13 -12.64 -1.71
CA VAL A 85 -5.15 -13.57 -0.56
C VAL A 85 -5.80 -14.90 -0.96
N ILE A 86 -6.94 -14.86 -1.67
CA ILE A 86 -7.64 -16.05 -2.14
C ILE A 86 -6.79 -16.83 -3.15
N THR A 87 -6.24 -16.15 -4.16
CA THR A 87 -5.34 -16.77 -5.14
C THR A 87 -4.16 -17.43 -4.46
N TYR A 88 -3.55 -16.76 -3.47
CA TYR A 88 -2.42 -17.30 -2.74
C TYR A 88 -2.78 -18.56 -1.95
N ILE A 89 -3.87 -18.54 -1.18
CA ILE A 89 -4.34 -19.70 -0.41
C ILE A 89 -4.64 -20.90 -1.31
N TYR A 90 -5.20 -20.64 -2.49
CA TYR A 90 -5.56 -21.68 -3.45
C TYR A 90 -4.34 -22.31 -4.13
N VAL A 91 -3.36 -21.49 -4.55
CA VAL A 91 -2.16 -21.95 -5.28
C VAL A 91 -1.10 -22.49 -4.32
N PHE A 92 -0.89 -21.83 -3.18
CA PHE A 92 0.16 -22.14 -2.20
C PHE A 92 -0.46 -22.42 -0.84
N LYS A 93 -0.82 -23.68 -0.59
CA LYS A 93 -1.35 -24.14 0.71
C LYS A 93 -0.30 -24.16 1.82
N LYS A 94 1.00 -24.03 1.49
CA LYS A 94 2.10 -24.00 2.45
C LYS A 94 2.38 -22.56 2.90
N HIS A 95 2.52 -22.36 4.21
CA HIS A 95 2.86 -21.08 4.85
C HIS A 95 1.77 -19.98 4.80
N THR A 96 0.49 -20.35 4.65
CA THR A 96 -0.65 -19.41 4.66
C THR A 96 -0.65 -18.44 5.83
N PHE A 97 -0.28 -18.90 7.03
CA PHE A 97 -0.23 -18.07 8.23
C PHE A 97 0.84 -16.95 8.13
N ASN A 98 2.05 -17.29 7.68
CA ASN A 98 3.14 -16.33 7.49
C ASN A 98 2.79 -15.31 6.40
N PHE A 99 2.15 -15.77 5.32
CA PHE A 99 1.64 -14.89 4.26
C PHE A 99 0.59 -13.91 4.80
N ALA A 100 -0.40 -14.39 5.57
CA ALA A 100 -1.46 -13.54 6.11
C ALA A 100 -0.91 -12.44 7.03
N ILE A 101 0.02 -12.77 7.92
CA ILE A 101 0.70 -11.78 8.78
C ILE A 101 1.46 -10.77 7.94
N THR A 102 2.27 -11.23 6.99
CA THR A 102 3.08 -10.36 6.13
C THR A 102 2.20 -9.42 5.31
N PHE A 103 1.13 -9.94 4.72
CA PHE A 103 0.13 -9.16 3.97
C PHE A 103 -0.53 -8.11 4.85
N PHE A 104 -0.97 -8.49 6.05
CA PHE A 104 -1.67 -7.60 6.97
C PHE A 104 -0.77 -6.46 7.47
N VAL A 105 0.48 -6.77 7.84
CA VAL A 105 1.46 -5.77 8.29
C VAL A 105 1.77 -4.78 7.16
N LEU A 106 2.05 -5.28 5.95
CA LEU A 106 2.28 -4.42 4.78
C LEU A 106 1.05 -3.55 4.47
N TYR A 107 -0.15 -4.14 4.49
CA TYR A 107 -1.41 -3.43 4.30
C TYR A 107 -1.56 -2.28 5.29
N ALA A 108 -1.38 -2.55 6.59
CA ALA A 108 -1.52 -1.55 7.64
C ALA A 108 -0.50 -0.40 7.49
N LEU A 109 0.75 -0.73 7.16
CA LEU A 109 1.81 0.25 6.97
C LEU A 109 1.54 1.18 5.78
N PHE A 110 1.22 0.61 4.62
CA PHE A 110 0.91 1.42 3.43
C PHE A 110 -0.39 2.21 3.57
N THR A 111 -1.40 1.65 4.23
CA THR A 111 -2.68 2.35 4.49
C THR A 111 -2.46 3.53 5.44
N THR A 112 -1.65 3.36 6.50
CA THR A 112 -1.30 4.46 7.41
C THR A 112 -0.53 5.57 6.70
N PHE A 113 0.40 5.22 5.80
CA PHE A 113 1.13 6.17 4.99
C PHE A 113 0.20 7.01 4.09
N GLU A 114 -0.77 6.34 3.45
CA GLU A 114 -1.75 6.96 2.56
C GLU A 114 -2.67 7.94 3.32
N ILE A 115 -3.25 7.49 4.44
CA ILE A 115 -4.12 8.32 5.30
C ILE A 115 -3.38 9.55 5.83
N ARG A 116 -2.11 9.40 6.27
CA ARG A 116 -1.30 10.53 6.73
C ARG A 116 -1.01 11.53 5.61
N SER A 117 -0.79 11.04 4.39
CA SER A 117 -0.55 11.89 3.22
C SER A 117 -1.82 12.66 2.82
N LEU A 118 -2.98 12.01 2.90
CA LEU A 118 -4.29 12.62 2.68
C LEU A 118 -4.59 13.73 3.71
N LEU A 119 -4.45 13.43 5.01
CA LEU A 119 -4.67 14.38 6.10
C LEU A 119 -3.79 15.62 5.96
N LYS A 120 -2.50 15.45 5.60
CA LYS A 120 -1.59 16.57 5.36
C LYS A 120 -2.02 17.44 4.18
N LYS A 121 -2.64 16.86 3.16
CA LYS A 121 -3.12 17.60 1.98
C LYS A 121 -4.37 18.41 2.32
N ILE A 122 -5.34 17.80 3.01
CA ILE A 122 -6.57 18.46 3.46
C ILE A 122 -6.26 19.62 4.41
N LYS A 123 -5.39 19.42 5.40
CA LYS A 123 -4.98 20.47 6.35
C LYS A 123 -4.30 21.68 5.68
N LYS A 124 -3.77 21.52 4.47
CA LYS A 124 -3.10 22.60 3.74
C LYS A 124 -4.07 23.39 2.84
N GLU A 125 -5.23 22.82 2.53
CA GLU A 125 -6.26 23.42 1.67
C GLU A 125 -7.38 24.10 2.47
N GLY A 126 -7.53 23.80 3.77
CA GLY A 126 -8.39 24.53 4.71
C GLY A 126 -7.61 25.51 5.57
#